data_AF-M2Y8I9-F1
#
_entry.id   AF-M2Y8I9-F1
#
_cell.length_a   1.000
_cell.length_b   1.000
_cell.length_c   1.000
_cell.angle_alpha   90.00
_cell.angle_beta   90.00
_cell.angle_gamma   90.00
#
_symmetry.space_group_name_H-M   'P 1'
#
loop_
_entity.id
_entity.type
_entity.pdbx_description
1 polymer ?
#
loop_
_entity_poly.entity_id
_entity_poly.type
_entity_poly.pdbx_seq_one_letter_code
_entity_poly.pdbx_strand_id
1 'polypeptide(L)'
;MVAEYIALDRGNGGRDALETHILTTMIEIPPEPTSSHRDLRRLDIKEIWTTNYDRLLETAIPEAVVVAGENHVHNIASRRRAIIKMHGSIDNRNEWELPPVITRTDYERYELAHPRTWTVLRSSYMSRTMLFLGFSFTDPNIEILLRLARTLGTASADRHIAVMKPPNGADDTPEDLRRYRLQAADLENSGVTVCEINDHDEIPDLLAQLVLRTRPPHLFVSGSSRIENATPEQDEEILGPWCAALAATLVDEPTWTIASLGGPAGWYTSRDVARMRRKEGTYDPSKLMIHFRGKDEPPVVPPERVGTSIYSDLPRKELVTSVLDDCRALVAIRGGARTAEEIGWAADRRVAVIPIAAAGGAARDYWEAHRGNPPTIGSRATEHATWERLNDADPTITARAAKSLIKQAMYES
;
A
#
# COMPACT_ATOMS: atom_id res chain seq x y z
N MET A 1 -20.55 -11.42 29.86
CA MET A 1 -19.35 -10.57 29.82
C MET A 1 -19.10 -10.03 31.23
N VAL A 2 -17.87 -10.14 31.77
CA VAL A 2 -17.56 -9.71 33.15
C VAL A 2 -17.79 -8.21 33.37
N ALA A 3 -17.53 -7.40 32.32
CA ALA A 3 -17.72 -5.94 32.33
C ALA A 3 -19.12 -5.50 32.78
N GLU A 4 -20.18 -6.26 32.44
CA GLU A 4 -21.55 -5.95 32.87
C GLU A 4 -21.68 -5.94 34.39
N TYR A 5 -21.10 -6.94 35.05
CA TYR A 5 -21.20 -7.07 36.51
C TYR A 5 -20.38 -6.01 37.24
N ILE A 6 -19.20 -5.67 36.71
CA ILE A 6 -18.38 -4.57 37.25
C ILE A 6 -19.14 -3.24 37.11
N ALA A 7 -19.76 -2.98 35.95
CA ALA A 7 -20.51 -1.75 35.72
C ALA A 7 -21.73 -1.61 36.64
N LEU A 8 -22.37 -2.72 37.03
CA LEU A 8 -23.50 -2.74 37.94
C LEU A 8 -23.11 -2.63 39.43
N ASP A 9 -21.85 -2.89 39.77
CA ASP A 9 -21.34 -2.84 41.14
C ASP A 9 -21.06 -1.40 41.60
N ARG A 10 -22.15 -0.67 41.87
CA ARG A 10 -22.09 0.72 42.38
C ARG A 10 -21.33 0.85 43.70
N GLY A 11 -21.21 -0.22 44.49
CA GLY A 11 -20.45 -0.21 45.75
C GLY A 11 -18.95 -0.02 45.52
N ASN A 12 -18.43 -0.48 44.38
CA ASN A 12 -17.03 -0.37 43.97
C ASN A 12 -16.81 0.65 42.84
N GLY A 13 -17.69 1.65 42.73
CA GLY A 13 -17.59 2.73 41.73
C GLY A 13 -18.24 2.43 40.38
N GLY A 14 -18.69 1.19 40.15
CA GLY A 14 -19.49 0.81 38.98
C GLY A 14 -18.81 1.11 37.63
N ARG A 15 -19.61 1.62 36.69
CA ARG A 15 -19.16 1.93 35.32
C ARG A 15 -18.02 2.94 35.28
N ASP A 16 -18.10 4.03 36.04
CA ASP A 16 -17.11 5.11 36.01
C ASP A 16 -15.71 4.60 36.43
N ALA A 17 -15.67 3.71 37.43
CA ALA A 17 -14.43 3.07 37.86
C ALA A 17 -13.85 2.15 36.77
N LEU A 18 -14.70 1.42 36.06
CA LEU A 18 -14.28 0.58 34.92
C LEU A 18 -13.74 1.42 33.77
N GLU A 19 -14.43 2.50 33.40
CA GLU A 19 -14.00 3.41 32.33
C GLU A 19 -12.68 4.12 32.67
N THR A 20 -12.52 4.54 33.93
CA THR A 20 -11.28 5.13 34.43
C THR A 20 -10.14 4.12 34.41
N HIS A 21 -10.40 2.88 34.81
CA HIS A 21 -9.39 1.82 34.79
C HIS A 21 -8.92 1.53 33.36
N ILE A 22 -9.85 1.35 32.41
CA ILE A 22 -9.52 1.12 31.00
C ILE A 22 -8.69 2.28 30.44
N LEU A 23 -9.14 3.52 30.65
CA LEU A 23 -8.43 4.70 30.18
C LEU A 23 -7.01 4.75 30.74
N THR A 24 -6.86 4.58 32.06
CA THR A 24 -5.57 4.62 32.74
C THR A 24 -4.63 3.55 32.19
N THR A 25 -5.10 2.31 32.03
CA THR A 25 -4.30 1.21 31.48
C THR A 25 -3.89 1.48 30.03
N MET A 26 -4.76 2.06 29.21
CA MET A 26 -4.44 2.36 27.81
C MET A 26 -3.42 3.49 27.64
N ILE A 27 -3.39 4.47 28.56
CA ILE A 27 -2.53 5.65 28.45
C ILE A 27 -1.20 5.52 29.21
N GLU A 28 -1.06 4.49 30.06
CA GLU A 28 0.15 4.26 30.86
C GLU A 28 1.39 4.00 29.99
N ILE A 29 1.23 3.27 28.89
CA ILE A 29 2.24 3.09 27.86
C ILE A 29 1.58 3.44 26.52
N PRO A 30 1.64 4.71 26.08
CA PRO A 30 0.97 5.13 24.86
C PRO A 30 1.60 4.39 23.68
N PRO A 31 0.82 3.55 22.96
CA PRO A 31 1.37 2.81 21.83
C PRO A 31 1.74 3.78 20.71
N GLU A 32 2.81 3.46 19.98
CA GLU A 32 3.17 4.18 18.76
C GLU A 32 2.59 3.49 17.51
N PRO A 33 2.25 4.25 16.45
CA PRO A 33 1.79 3.65 15.21
C PRO A 33 2.83 2.71 14.59
N THR A 34 2.43 1.44 14.48
CA THR A 34 3.20 0.38 13.80
C THR A 34 3.31 0.62 12.29
N SER A 35 4.14 -0.17 11.61
CA SER A 35 4.24 -0.16 10.14
C SER A 35 2.89 -0.38 9.46
N SER A 36 2.06 -1.29 9.99
CA SER A 36 0.71 -1.57 9.47
C SER A 36 -0.16 -0.30 9.40
N HIS A 37 -0.14 0.53 10.46
CA HIS A 37 -0.89 1.80 10.46
C HIS A 37 -0.40 2.75 9.36
N ARG A 38 0.92 2.80 9.13
CA ARG A 38 1.53 3.64 8.10
C ARG A 38 1.25 3.10 6.69
N ASP A 39 1.15 1.79 6.51
CA ASP A 39 0.80 1.18 5.23
C ASP A 39 -0.68 1.36 4.89
N LEU A 40 -1.59 1.34 5.88
CA LEU A 40 -2.99 1.73 5.67
C LEU A 40 -3.13 3.15 5.10
N ARG A 41 -2.22 4.07 5.46
CA ARG A 41 -2.18 5.42 4.88
C ARG A 41 -1.98 5.39 3.36
N ARG A 42 -1.19 4.44 2.86
CA ARG A 42 -0.78 4.32 1.45
C ARG A 42 -1.82 3.64 0.57
N LEU A 43 -2.73 2.88 1.16
CA LEU A 43 -3.84 2.27 0.42
C LEU A 43 -4.91 3.32 0.09
N ASP A 44 -5.49 3.32 -1.10
CA ASP A 44 -6.61 4.23 -1.44
C ASP A 44 -7.95 3.78 -0.79
N ILE A 45 -7.96 3.68 0.53
CA ILE A 45 -9.13 3.36 1.34
C ILE A 45 -9.83 4.66 1.72
N LYS A 46 -11.14 4.75 1.49
CA LYS A 46 -11.95 5.91 1.86
C LYS A 46 -12.49 5.86 3.28
N GLU A 47 -12.75 4.66 3.80
CA GLU A 47 -13.36 4.48 5.11
C GLU A 47 -12.58 3.42 5.90
N ILE A 48 -12.12 3.79 7.09
CA ILE A 48 -11.49 2.88 8.06
C ILE A 48 -12.43 2.80 9.25
N TRP A 49 -13.03 1.63 9.46
CA TRP A 49 -13.91 1.36 10.59
C TRP A 49 -13.10 0.69 11.70
N THR A 50 -13.27 1.14 12.94
CA THR A 50 -12.57 0.55 14.08
C THR A 50 -13.43 0.52 15.34
N THR A 51 -13.23 -0.51 16.15
CA THR A 51 -13.76 -0.64 17.50
C THR A 51 -12.74 -0.22 18.56
N ASN A 52 -11.54 0.20 18.15
CA ASN A 52 -10.49 0.68 19.05
C ASN A 52 -10.76 2.10 19.54
N TYR A 53 -10.33 2.38 20.77
CA TYR A 53 -10.48 3.68 21.42
C TYR A 53 -9.29 4.63 21.20
N ASP A 54 -8.10 4.05 21.03
CA ASP A 54 -6.81 4.75 20.93
C ASP A 54 -6.68 5.64 19.69
N ARG A 55 -5.60 6.42 19.61
CA ARG A 55 -5.37 7.40 18.54
C ARG A 55 -4.36 6.95 17.47
N LEU A 56 -4.08 5.66 17.35
CA LEU A 56 -3.00 5.16 16.50
C LEU A 56 -3.26 5.42 15.01
N LEU A 57 -4.50 5.22 14.57
CA LEU A 57 -4.89 5.43 13.17
C LEU A 57 -4.85 6.92 12.80
N GLU A 58 -5.33 7.79 13.68
CA GLU A 58 -5.34 9.25 13.50
C GLU A 58 -3.92 9.80 13.47
N THR A 59 -3.05 9.25 14.30
CA THR A 59 -1.63 9.64 14.33
C THR A 59 -0.90 9.19 13.06
N ALA A 60 -1.20 8.00 12.55
CA ALA A 60 -0.63 7.50 11.30
C ALA A 60 -1.19 8.18 10.04
N ILE A 61 -2.44 8.64 10.09
CA ILE A 61 -3.21 9.17 8.96
C ILE A 61 -3.78 10.53 9.34
N PRO A 62 -2.93 11.55 9.55
CA PRO A 62 -3.36 12.86 10.06
C PRO A 62 -4.30 13.62 9.11
N GLU A 63 -4.30 13.27 7.82
CA GLU A 63 -5.22 13.84 6.83
C GLU A 63 -6.65 13.27 6.87
N ALA A 64 -6.90 12.18 7.60
CA ALA A 64 -8.22 11.58 7.69
C ALA A 64 -9.15 12.35 8.63
N VAL A 65 -10.43 12.39 8.29
CA VAL A 65 -11.46 12.95 9.15
C VAL A 65 -11.89 11.90 10.18
N VAL A 66 -11.79 12.23 11.45
CA VAL A 66 -12.22 11.35 12.54
C VAL A 66 -13.71 11.54 12.77
N VAL A 67 -14.43 10.42 12.75
CA VAL A 67 -15.87 10.37 12.99
C VAL A 67 -16.11 9.53 14.23
N ALA A 68 -16.14 10.24 15.36
CA ALA A 68 -16.55 9.72 16.64
C ALA A 68 -17.98 10.21 16.90
N GLY A 69 -18.93 9.27 16.97
CA GLY A 69 -20.31 9.52 17.42
C GLY A 69 -21.28 10.07 16.36
N GLU A 70 -22.58 10.05 16.70
CA GLU A 70 -23.70 10.26 15.79
C GLU A 70 -23.77 11.66 15.16
N ASN A 71 -23.20 12.67 15.80
CA ASN A 71 -23.20 14.05 15.31
C ASN A 71 -22.19 14.27 14.19
N HIS A 72 -21.14 13.46 14.11
CA HIS A 72 -20.07 13.61 13.12
C HIS A 72 -20.26 12.73 11.87
N VAL A 73 -21.30 11.90 11.82
CA VAL A 73 -21.58 10.96 10.71
C VAL A 73 -21.66 11.66 9.34
N HIS A 74 -22.13 12.91 9.29
CA HIS A 74 -22.19 13.69 8.06
C HIS A 74 -20.81 13.96 7.43
N ASN A 75 -19.73 13.90 8.21
CA ASN A 75 -18.37 14.07 7.72
C ASN A 75 -17.86 12.88 6.89
N ILE A 76 -18.49 11.70 7.02
CA ILE A 76 -18.16 10.50 6.22
C ILE A 76 -18.43 10.76 4.73
N ALA A 77 -19.44 11.58 4.41
CA ALA A 77 -19.79 11.93 3.03
C ALA A 77 -18.81 12.91 2.38
N SER A 78 -17.86 13.47 3.13
CA SER A 78 -16.79 14.26 2.54
C SER A 78 -15.93 13.36 1.64
N ARG A 79 -15.45 13.85 0.49
CA ARG A 79 -14.55 13.06 -0.40
C ARG A 79 -13.19 12.72 0.23
N ARG A 80 -13.01 12.98 1.53
CA ARG A 80 -11.80 12.71 2.30
C ARG A 80 -11.86 11.31 2.88
N ARG A 81 -10.69 10.77 3.24
CA ARG A 81 -10.61 9.53 4.00
C ARG A 81 -11.22 9.76 5.39
N ALA A 82 -12.04 8.83 5.87
CA ALA A 82 -12.68 8.89 7.18
C ALA A 82 -12.22 7.72 8.06
N ILE A 83 -11.94 8.01 9.34
CA ILE A 83 -11.76 7.00 10.40
C ILE A 83 -13.01 7.03 11.26
N ILE A 84 -13.80 5.96 11.23
CA ILE A 84 -15.07 5.85 11.95
C ILE A 84 -14.87 4.98 13.18
N LYS A 85 -15.01 5.60 14.36
CA LYS A 85 -14.85 4.93 15.65
C LYS A 85 -16.20 4.49 16.19
N MET A 86 -16.38 3.18 16.30
CA MET A 86 -17.65 2.59 16.67
C MET A 86 -17.87 2.60 18.18
N HIS A 87 -16.87 2.22 18.95
CA HIS A 87 -17.06 1.88 20.37
C HIS A 87 -16.65 2.99 21.33
N GLY A 88 -16.33 4.19 20.86
CA GLY A 88 -15.85 5.28 21.70
C GLY A 88 -14.54 5.84 21.18
N SER A 89 -14.04 6.89 21.81
CA SER A 89 -12.85 7.60 21.35
C SER A 89 -12.13 8.26 22.52
N ILE A 90 -10.81 8.15 22.55
CA ILE A 90 -9.93 8.93 23.43
C ILE A 90 -9.44 10.15 22.65
N ASP A 91 -9.44 11.32 23.29
CA ASP A 91 -8.98 12.59 22.69
C ASP A 91 -7.47 12.82 22.83
N ASN A 92 -7.01 14.00 22.41
CA ASN A 92 -5.59 14.37 22.51
C ASN A 92 -5.10 14.76 23.91
N ARG A 93 -6.01 14.85 24.89
CA ARG A 93 -5.73 15.10 26.30
C ARG A 93 -5.71 13.80 27.10
N ASN A 94 -5.83 12.65 26.43
CA ASN A 94 -5.95 11.33 27.05
C ASN A 94 -7.21 11.23 27.93
N GLU A 95 -8.30 11.86 27.49
CA GLU A 95 -9.62 11.80 28.11
C GLU A 95 -10.62 11.10 27.16
N TRP A 96 -11.71 10.56 27.71
CA TRP A 96 -12.79 10.03 26.89
C TRP A 96 -13.51 11.17 26.15
N GLU A 97 -13.38 11.22 24.83
CA GLU A 97 -14.19 12.07 23.95
C GLU A 97 -15.61 11.49 23.82
N LEU A 98 -15.69 10.17 23.70
CA LEU A 98 -16.92 9.40 23.74
C LEU A 98 -16.73 8.21 24.67
N PRO A 99 -17.71 7.96 25.57
CA PRO A 99 -17.62 6.86 26.50
C PRO A 99 -17.54 5.52 25.77
N PRO A 100 -16.83 4.53 26.34
CA PRO A 100 -16.58 3.27 25.68
C PRO A 100 -17.82 2.35 25.67
N VAL A 101 -18.00 1.59 24.60
CA VAL A 101 -18.97 0.49 24.44
C VAL A 101 -18.29 -0.79 24.90
N ILE A 102 -18.60 -1.23 26.13
CA ILE A 102 -17.82 -2.27 26.81
C ILE A 102 -18.68 -3.31 27.53
N THR A 103 -19.91 -2.97 27.91
CA THR A 103 -20.81 -3.87 28.61
C THR A 103 -21.67 -4.66 27.63
N ARG A 104 -22.21 -5.81 28.05
CA ARG A 104 -23.10 -6.60 27.19
C ARG A 104 -24.32 -5.75 26.78
N THR A 105 -24.85 -4.98 27.72
CA THR A 105 -25.96 -4.05 27.45
C THR A 105 -25.61 -3.03 26.36
N ASP A 106 -24.37 -2.52 26.33
CA ASP A 106 -23.94 -1.58 25.28
C ASP A 106 -23.92 -2.25 23.90
N TYR A 107 -23.35 -3.46 23.78
CA TYR A 107 -23.32 -4.20 22.51
C TYR A 107 -24.73 -4.55 22.01
N GLU A 108 -25.61 -5.02 22.89
CA GLU A 108 -26.99 -5.39 22.53
C GLU A 108 -27.81 -4.19 22.05
N ARG A 109 -27.59 -3.01 22.65
CA ARG A 109 -28.32 -1.77 22.34
C ARG A 109 -27.61 -0.88 21.31
N TYR A 110 -26.45 -1.29 20.80
CA TYR A 110 -25.61 -0.45 19.95
C TYR A 110 -26.37 0.14 18.76
N GLU A 111 -27.11 -0.69 18.02
CA GLU A 111 -27.89 -0.26 16.85
C GLU A 111 -28.97 0.78 17.21
N LEU A 112 -29.58 0.66 18.39
CA LEU A 112 -30.58 1.62 18.88
C LEU A 112 -29.94 2.92 19.36
N ALA A 113 -28.76 2.84 19.97
CA ALA A 113 -28.02 3.99 20.50
C ALA A 113 -27.27 4.77 19.41
N HIS A 114 -26.85 4.09 18.33
CA HIS A 114 -26.04 4.64 17.24
C HIS A 114 -26.68 4.40 15.85
N PRO A 115 -27.95 4.81 15.63
CA PRO A 115 -28.71 4.45 14.43
C PRO A 115 -28.12 5.02 13.14
N ARG A 116 -27.52 6.21 13.15
CA ARG A 116 -26.93 6.82 11.94
C ARG A 116 -25.63 6.12 11.58
N THR A 117 -24.74 5.89 12.55
CA THR A 117 -23.48 5.18 12.35
C THR A 117 -23.75 3.76 11.84
N TRP A 118 -24.72 3.07 12.44
CA TRP A 118 -25.14 1.74 11.98
C TRP A 118 -25.70 1.75 10.55
N THR A 119 -26.54 2.74 10.22
CA THR A 119 -27.07 2.90 8.86
C THR A 119 -25.95 3.10 7.84
N VAL A 120 -24.95 3.93 8.15
CA VAL A 120 -23.79 4.12 7.26
C VAL A 120 -22.95 2.86 7.15
N LEU A 121 -22.72 2.13 8.26
CA LEU A 121 -22.00 0.86 8.23
C LEU A 121 -22.68 -0.16 7.31
N ARG A 122 -24.01 -0.30 7.40
CA ARG A 122 -24.79 -1.16 6.51
C ARG A 122 -24.67 -0.72 5.05
N SER A 123 -24.78 0.58 4.78
CA SER A 123 -24.59 1.13 3.43
C SER A 123 -23.19 0.84 2.90
N SER A 124 -22.15 1.01 3.71
CA SER A 124 -20.76 0.74 3.34
C SER A 124 -20.53 -0.75 3.09
N TYR A 125 -21.09 -1.63 3.92
CA TYR A 125 -21.05 -3.08 3.71
C TYR A 125 -21.72 -3.47 2.38
N MET A 126 -22.90 -2.91 2.08
CA MET A 126 -23.61 -3.20 0.82
C MET A 126 -22.99 -2.56 -0.43
N SER A 127 -22.20 -1.49 -0.29
CA SER A 127 -21.69 -0.72 -1.44
C SER A 127 -20.19 -0.83 -1.66
N ARG A 128 -19.41 -1.37 -0.71
CA ARG A 128 -17.94 -1.49 -0.79
C ARG A 128 -17.45 -2.87 -0.35
N THR A 129 -16.25 -3.22 -0.79
CA THR A 129 -15.52 -4.37 -0.25
C THR A 129 -14.86 -3.96 1.07
N MET A 130 -14.97 -4.82 2.08
CA MET A 130 -14.37 -4.61 3.40
C MET A 130 -13.30 -5.68 3.65
N LEU A 131 -12.20 -5.25 4.24
CA LEU A 131 -11.14 -6.10 4.76
C LEU A 131 -11.17 -6.01 6.28
N PHE A 132 -11.51 -7.12 6.95
CA PHE A 132 -11.56 -7.22 8.40
C PHE A 132 -10.20 -7.73 8.91
N LEU A 133 -9.56 -6.93 9.79
CA LEU A 133 -8.26 -7.21 10.40
C LEU A 133 -8.37 -7.08 11.92
N GLY A 134 -7.67 -7.94 12.65
CA GLY A 134 -7.63 -7.88 14.12
C GLY A 134 -8.86 -8.48 14.83
N PHE A 135 -9.63 -9.32 14.13
CA PHE A 135 -10.78 -10.02 14.70
C PHE A 135 -10.42 -11.45 15.10
N SER A 136 -11.08 -11.95 16.13
CA SER A 136 -11.14 -13.36 16.47
C SER A 136 -12.61 -13.79 16.65
N PHE A 137 -12.90 -15.07 16.52
CA PHE A 137 -14.24 -15.59 16.83
C PHE A 137 -14.58 -15.57 18.33
N THR A 138 -13.63 -15.20 19.18
CA THR A 138 -13.81 -15.02 20.62
C THR A 138 -14.08 -13.56 21.00
N ASP A 139 -13.84 -12.61 20.09
CA ASP A 139 -14.09 -11.19 20.31
C ASP A 139 -15.59 -10.86 20.18
N PRO A 140 -16.23 -10.20 21.17
CA PRO A 140 -17.60 -9.68 21.04
C PRO A 140 -17.86 -8.86 19.78
N ASN A 141 -16.85 -8.15 19.27
CA ASN A 141 -16.95 -7.32 18.07
C ASN A 141 -17.24 -8.13 16.79
N ILE A 142 -16.92 -9.43 16.77
CA ILE A 142 -17.24 -10.31 15.64
C ILE A 142 -18.75 -10.39 15.39
N GLU A 143 -19.56 -10.16 16.43
CA GLU A 143 -21.02 -10.15 16.30
C GLU A 143 -21.50 -9.06 15.34
N ILE A 144 -20.78 -7.93 15.22
CA ILE A 144 -21.08 -6.89 14.23
C ILE A 144 -20.96 -7.47 12.82
N LEU A 145 -19.84 -8.13 12.54
CA LEU A 145 -19.59 -8.76 11.24
C LEU A 145 -20.64 -9.83 10.92
N LEU A 146 -20.89 -10.75 11.86
CA LEU A 146 -21.88 -11.82 11.70
C LEU A 146 -23.29 -11.26 11.49
N ARG A 147 -23.66 -10.19 12.21
CA ARG A 147 -24.95 -9.53 12.06
C ARG A 147 -25.08 -8.88 10.69
N LEU A 148 -24.07 -8.15 10.22
CA LEU A 148 -24.06 -7.55 8.89
C LEU A 148 -24.22 -8.62 7.81
N ALA A 149 -23.41 -9.68 7.87
CA ALA A 149 -23.40 -10.74 6.88
C ALA A 149 -24.74 -11.48 6.81
N ARG A 150 -25.33 -11.83 7.97
CA ARG A 150 -26.63 -12.52 8.04
C ARG A 150 -27.82 -11.66 7.65
N THR A 151 -27.82 -10.38 8.01
CA THR A 151 -28.99 -9.49 7.79
C THR A 151 -29.04 -8.91 6.40
N LEU A 152 -27.88 -8.66 5.80
CA LEU A 152 -27.82 -8.01 4.50
C LEU A 152 -27.69 -9.02 3.37
N GLY A 153 -27.05 -10.18 3.62
CA GLY A 153 -26.61 -11.08 2.56
C GLY A 153 -25.72 -10.35 1.56
N THR A 154 -24.95 -11.08 0.76
CA THR A 154 -24.28 -10.48 -0.39
C THR A 154 -24.94 -11.01 -1.66
N ALA A 155 -25.22 -10.11 -2.60
CA ALA A 155 -25.65 -10.52 -3.95
C ALA A 155 -24.52 -11.27 -4.72
N SER A 156 -23.29 -11.22 -4.19
CA SER A 156 -22.09 -11.90 -4.69
C SER A 156 -21.36 -12.51 -3.49
N ALA A 157 -21.25 -13.84 -3.47
CA ALA A 157 -20.85 -14.64 -2.30
C ALA A 157 -19.41 -14.43 -1.77
N ASP A 158 -18.61 -13.53 -2.33
CA ASP A 158 -17.18 -13.40 -2.00
C ASP A 158 -16.71 -11.95 -1.98
N ARG A 159 -17.55 -11.03 -1.51
CA ARG A 159 -17.24 -9.60 -1.60
C ARG A 159 -16.23 -9.14 -0.54
N HIS A 160 -16.39 -9.63 0.69
CA HIS A 160 -15.65 -9.18 1.84
C HIS A 160 -14.59 -10.20 2.22
N ILE A 161 -13.53 -9.75 2.90
CA ILE A 161 -12.40 -10.59 3.30
C ILE A 161 -12.17 -10.42 4.80
N ALA A 162 -12.03 -11.52 5.54
CA ALA A 162 -11.63 -11.51 6.94
C ALA A 162 -10.32 -12.26 7.13
N VAL A 163 -9.31 -11.61 7.71
CA VAL A 163 -8.04 -12.26 8.05
C VAL A 163 -8.13 -12.82 9.46
N MET A 164 -8.05 -14.15 9.59
CA MET A 164 -8.30 -14.87 10.83
C MET A 164 -7.11 -15.76 11.20
N LYS A 165 -6.80 -15.84 12.50
CA LYS A 165 -5.83 -16.81 13.03
C LYS A 165 -6.58 -18.05 13.54
N PRO A 166 -6.32 -19.26 13.02
CA PRO A 166 -6.87 -20.47 13.58
C PRO A 166 -6.21 -20.80 14.93
N PRO A 167 -6.93 -21.51 15.84
CA PRO A 167 -6.33 -22.08 17.03
C PRO A 167 -5.18 -23.02 16.65
N ASN A 168 -3.95 -22.63 16.97
CA ASN A 168 -2.72 -23.33 16.61
C ASN A 168 -1.64 -23.25 17.71
N GLY A 169 -1.97 -22.70 18.88
CA GLY A 169 -1.11 -22.64 20.05
C GLY A 169 -0.99 -23.96 20.79
N ALA A 170 -0.02 -24.07 21.70
CA ALA A 170 0.21 -25.28 22.49
C ALA A 170 -0.96 -25.65 23.41
N ASP A 171 -1.74 -24.65 23.84
CA ASP A 171 -2.89 -24.82 24.73
C ASP A 171 -4.22 -25.04 23.96
N ASP A 172 -4.22 -24.93 22.63
CA ASP A 172 -5.43 -25.06 21.83
C ASP A 172 -5.85 -26.53 21.67
N THR A 173 -7.13 -26.81 21.89
CA THR A 173 -7.65 -28.18 21.80
C THR A 173 -8.17 -28.52 20.40
N PRO A 174 -8.29 -29.82 20.04
CA PRO A 174 -8.97 -30.23 18.82
C PRO A 174 -10.43 -29.72 18.73
N GLU A 175 -11.08 -29.48 19.87
CA GLU A 175 -12.44 -28.92 19.92
C GLU A 175 -12.45 -27.43 19.55
N ASP A 176 -11.44 -26.67 19.98
CA ASP A 176 -11.30 -25.25 19.62
C ASP A 176 -11.10 -25.09 18.11
N LEU A 177 -10.21 -25.90 17.52
CA LEU A 177 -9.99 -25.90 16.07
C LEU A 177 -11.26 -26.33 15.31
N ARG A 178 -11.99 -27.33 15.82
CA ARG A 178 -13.27 -27.73 15.22
C ARG A 178 -14.31 -26.61 15.29
N ARG A 179 -14.42 -25.93 16.43
CA ARG A 179 -15.33 -24.78 16.62
C ARG A 179 -14.97 -23.65 15.67
N TYR A 180 -13.69 -23.29 15.59
CA TYR A 180 -13.18 -22.28 14.66
C TYR A 180 -13.55 -22.62 13.21
N ARG A 181 -13.32 -23.86 12.75
CA ARG A 181 -13.67 -24.27 11.36
C ARG A 181 -15.16 -24.14 11.06
N LEU A 182 -16.01 -24.45 12.02
CA LEU A 182 -17.47 -24.27 11.87
C LEU A 182 -17.84 -22.79 11.78
N GLN A 183 -17.21 -21.94 12.57
CA GLN A 183 -17.42 -20.49 12.55
C GLN A 183 -16.89 -19.84 11.25
N ALA A 184 -15.72 -20.28 10.77
CA ALA A 184 -15.17 -19.87 9.49
C ALA A 184 -16.11 -20.25 8.34
N ALA A 185 -16.59 -21.49 8.31
CA ALA A 185 -17.54 -21.94 7.30
C ALA A 185 -18.88 -21.17 7.35
N ASP A 186 -19.41 -20.87 8.56
CA ASP A 186 -20.61 -20.02 8.70
C ASP A 186 -20.38 -18.62 8.11
N LEU A 187 -19.21 -18.03 8.38
CA LEU A 187 -18.83 -16.73 7.88
C LEU A 187 -18.66 -16.72 6.34
N GLU A 188 -18.01 -17.74 5.78
CA GLU A 188 -17.89 -17.92 4.32
C GLU A 188 -19.26 -18.10 3.66
N ASN A 189 -20.14 -18.93 4.22
CA ASN A 189 -21.50 -19.10 3.74
C ASN A 189 -22.33 -17.80 3.79
N SER A 190 -21.91 -16.83 4.60
CA SER A 190 -22.56 -15.52 4.71
C SER A 190 -21.98 -14.45 3.77
N GLY A 191 -21.02 -14.80 2.91
CA GLY A 191 -20.50 -13.91 1.87
C GLY A 191 -19.16 -13.24 2.18
N VAL A 192 -18.45 -13.75 3.20
CA VAL A 192 -17.18 -13.19 3.69
C VAL A 192 -16.08 -14.26 3.57
N THR A 193 -15.15 -14.07 2.64
CA THR A 193 -14.02 -14.98 2.45
C THR A 193 -13.08 -14.93 3.66
N VAL A 194 -12.76 -16.09 4.23
CA VAL A 194 -11.81 -16.20 5.34
C VAL A 194 -10.41 -16.46 4.78
N CYS A 195 -9.47 -15.59 5.14
CA CYS A 195 -8.05 -15.75 4.83
C CYS A 195 -7.31 -16.08 6.11
N GLU A 196 -6.80 -17.31 6.21
CA GLU A 196 -6.11 -17.78 7.39
C GLU A 196 -4.64 -17.33 7.41
N ILE A 197 -4.18 -16.87 8.56
CA ILE A 197 -2.77 -16.56 8.87
C ILE A 197 -2.30 -17.48 9.99
N ASN A 198 -1.02 -17.84 10.03
CA ASN A 198 -0.48 -18.62 11.15
C ASN A 198 -0.33 -17.75 12.40
N ASP A 199 0.12 -16.51 12.22
CA ASP A 199 0.26 -15.54 13.30
C ASP A 199 -0.03 -14.10 12.87
N HIS A 200 -0.40 -13.25 13.82
CA HIS A 200 -0.66 -11.82 13.60
C HIS A 200 0.57 -11.06 13.11
N ASP A 201 1.77 -11.57 13.36
CA ASP A 201 3.02 -11.04 12.83
C ASP A 201 3.11 -11.09 11.29
N GLU A 202 2.22 -11.83 10.61
CA GLU A 202 2.11 -11.85 9.14
C GLU A 202 1.33 -10.65 8.58
N ILE A 203 0.52 -9.97 9.40
CA ILE A 203 -0.34 -8.85 8.96
C ILE A 203 0.48 -7.70 8.34
N PRO A 204 1.60 -7.24 8.92
CA PRO A 204 2.43 -6.20 8.32
C PRO A 204 2.88 -6.55 6.90
N ASP A 205 3.29 -7.79 6.66
CA ASP A 205 3.75 -8.20 5.33
C ASP A 205 2.60 -8.35 4.34
N LEU A 206 1.44 -8.87 4.78
CA LEU A 206 0.23 -8.90 3.96
C LEU A 206 -0.17 -7.50 3.52
N LEU A 207 -0.22 -6.53 4.44
CA LEU A 207 -0.55 -5.14 4.13
C LEU A 207 0.47 -4.49 3.20
N ALA A 208 1.75 -4.70 3.44
CA ALA A 208 2.78 -4.15 2.57
C ALA A 208 2.72 -4.74 1.15
N GLN A 209 2.36 -6.03 0.99
CA GLN A 209 2.09 -6.62 -0.32
C GLN A 209 0.84 -6.03 -0.97
N LEU A 210 -0.21 -5.76 -0.19
CA LEU A 210 -1.43 -5.12 -0.68
C LEU A 210 -1.15 -3.69 -1.17
N VAL A 211 -0.33 -2.92 -0.43
CA VAL A 211 0.15 -1.59 -0.85
C VAL A 211 0.85 -1.70 -2.20
N LEU A 212 1.80 -2.63 -2.35
CA LEU A 212 2.52 -2.80 -3.60
C LEU A 212 1.61 -3.16 -4.78
N ARG A 213 0.62 -4.04 -4.56
CA ARG A 213 -0.36 -4.47 -5.58
C ARG A 213 -1.32 -3.38 -6.01
N THR A 214 -1.63 -2.45 -5.11
CA THR A 214 -2.60 -1.37 -5.36
C THR A 214 -1.96 -0.10 -5.92
N ARG A 215 -0.63 0.02 -5.89
CA ARG A 215 0.10 1.09 -6.60
C ARG A 215 -0.28 1.12 -8.08
N PRO A 216 -0.31 2.28 -8.74
CA PRO A 216 -0.52 2.34 -10.17
C PRO A 216 0.65 1.67 -10.93
N PRO A 217 0.44 1.20 -12.17
CA PRO A 217 1.47 0.51 -12.95
C PRO A 217 2.51 1.49 -13.52
N HIS A 218 3.23 2.17 -12.62
CA HIS A 218 4.27 3.13 -12.98
C HIS A 218 5.66 2.47 -12.93
N LEU A 219 6.44 2.75 -13.97
CA LEU A 219 7.82 2.36 -14.12
C LEU A 219 8.72 3.60 -14.00
N PHE A 220 9.57 3.62 -12.98
CA PHE A 220 10.59 4.65 -12.84
C PHE A 220 11.85 4.29 -13.65
N VAL A 221 12.34 5.19 -14.50
CA VAL A 221 13.57 4.99 -15.26
C VAL A 221 14.68 5.90 -14.73
N SER A 222 15.77 5.29 -14.27
CA SER A 222 16.96 5.96 -13.78
C SER A 222 18.21 5.54 -14.55
N GLY A 223 19.14 6.47 -14.74
CA GLY A 223 20.44 6.16 -15.34
C GLY A 223 21.20 7.36 -15.87
N SER A 224 22.52 7.19 -15.98
CA SER A 224 23.47 8.19 -16.48
C SER A 224 24.74 7.50 -17.01
N SER A 225 25.49 8.14 -17.92
CA SER A 225 26.75 7.60 -18.45
C SER A 225 27.89 7.50 -17.43
N ARG A 226 27.79 8.21 -16.29
CA ARG A 226 28.85 8.46 -15.29
C ARG A 226 29.96 9.41 -15.76
N ILE A 227 29.86 9.96 -16.97
CA ILE A 227 30.78 11.00 -17.43
C ILE A 227 30.37 12.31 -16.75
N GLU A 228 31.34 12.95 -16.10
CA GLU A 228 31.13 14.26 -15.49
C GLU A 228 30.95 15.31 -16.60
N ASN A 229 29.87 16.10 -16.54
CA ASN A 229 29.50 17.09 -17.56
C ASN A 229 29.45 16.53 -18.99
N ALA A 230 28.97 15.29 -19.15
CA ALA A 230 28.77 14.66 -20.45
C ALA A 230 27.93 15.53 -21.39
N THR A 231 28.30 15.57 -22.67
CA THR A 231 27.39 16.13 -23.68
C THR A 231 26.25 15.14 -23.96
N PRO A 232 25.09 15.59 -24.47
CA PRO A 232 24.00 14.70 -24.86
C PRO A 232 24.44 13.59 -25.84
N GLU A 233 25.41 13.86 -26.71
CA GLU A 233 25.94 12.88 -27.66
C GLU A 233 26.75 11.79 -26.96
N GLN A 234 27.56 12.14 -25.96
CA GLN A 234 28.33 11.18 -25.16
C GLN A 234 27.42 10.29 -24.30
N ASP A 235 26.40 10.91 -23.69
CA ASP A 235 25.38 10.17 -22.95
C ASP A 235 24.60 9.22 -23.87
N GLU A 236 24.22 9.66 -25.08
CA GLU A 236 23.48 8.86 -26.05
C GLU A 236 24.32 7.75 -26.67
N GLU A 237 25.62 7.95 -26.90
CA GLU A 237 26.53 6.88 -27.36
C GLU A 237 26.58 5.71 -26.38
N ILE A 238 26.60 6.01 -25.08
CA ILE A 238 26.73 5.02 -24.01
C ILE A 238 25.38 4.37 -23.66
N LEU A 239 24.33 5.19 -23.51
CA LEU A 239 23.03 4.75 -23.00
C LEU A 239 22.05 4.40 -24.11
N GLY A 240 22.21 4.99 -25.30
CA GLY A 240 21.29 4.90 -26.43
C GLY A 240 20.94 3.47 -26.81
N PRO A 241 21.92 2.56 -27.03
CA PRO A 241 21.61 1.16 -27.38
C PRO A 241 20.70 0.46 -26.36
N TRP A 242 20.94 0.68 -25.06
CA TRP A 242 20.15 0.11 -23.97
C TRP A 242 18.76 0.75 -23.85
N CYS A 243 18.70 2.09 -23.94
CA CYS A 243 17.45 2.85 -23.86
C CYS A 243 16.53 2.54 -25.05
N ALA A 244 17.09 2.46 -26.26
CA ALA A 244 16.34 2.16 -27.47
C ALA A 244 15.81 0.72 -27.47
N ALA A 245 16.62 -0.26 -27.04
CA ALA A 245 16.17 -1.64 -26.91
C ALA A 245 15.07 -1.80 -25.85
N LEU A 246 15.22 -1.14 -24.69
CA LEU A 246 14.17 -1.11 -23.67
C LEU A 246 12.91 -0.44 -24.21
N ALA A 247 13.03 0.75 -24.82
CA ALA A 247 11.91 1.48 -25.39
C ALA A 247 11.11 0.61 -26.36
N ALA A 248 11.79 -0.12 -27.26
CA ALA A 248 11.14 -1.02 -28.22
C ALA A 248 10.26 -2.10 -27.54
N THR A 249 10.60 -2.53 -26.31
CA THR A 249 9.77 -3.48 -25.55
C THR A 249 8.64 -2.83 -24.75
N LEU A 250 8.72 -1.52 -24.50
CA LEU A 250 7.72 -0.77 -23.72
C LEU A 250 6.64 -0.13 -24.60
N VAL A 251 6.87 -0.02 -25.90
CA VAL A 251 5.89 0.55 -26.85
C VAL A 251 4.56 -0.20 -26.79
N ASP A 252 4.62 -1.53 -26.71
CA ASP A 252 3.48 -2.44 -26.68
C ASP A 252 2.65 -2.38 -25.37
N GLU A 253 3.02 -1.52 -24.42
CA GLU A 253 2.40 -1.44 -23.09
C GLU A 253 1.76 -0.07 -22.80
N PRO A 254 0.66 0.29 -23.49
CA PRO A 254 0.07 1.62 -23.40
C PRO A 254 -0.55 1.93 -22.03
N THR A 255 -0.82 0.91 -21.21
CA THR A 255 -1.40 1.06 -19.88
C THR A 255 -0.37 1.58 -18.86
N TRP A 256 0.90 1.23 -19.04
CA TRP A 256 1.99 1.58 -18.14
C TRP A 256 2.37 3.05 -18.26
N THR A 257 2.64 3.67 -17.11
CA THR A 257 3.18 5.02 -17.06
C THR A 257 4.69 4.96 -16.86
N ILE A 258 5.46 5.64 -17.71
CA ILE A 258 6.91 5.76 -17.56
C ILE A 258 7.21 7.09 -16.87
N ALA A 259 7.84 7.03 -15.71
CA ALA A 259 8.23 8.18 -14.90
C ALA A 259 9.75 8.32 -14.85
N SER A 260 10.27 9.56 -14.84
CA SER A 260 11.69 9.83 -14.60
C SER A 260 11.92 11.23 -14.06
N LEU A 261 13.15 11.53 -13.64
CA LEU A 261 13.59 12.90 -13.30
C LEU A 261 14.16 13.70 -14.48
N GLY A 262 13.93 13.25 -15.72
CA GLY A 262 14.50 13.90 -16.90
C GLY A 262 16.02 13.76 -17.05
N GLY A 263 16.64 12.83 -16.30
CA GLY A 263 18.03 12.43 -16.52
C GLY A 263 18.20 11.67 -17.84
N PRO A 264 19.45 11.46 -18.32
CA PRO A 264 19.72 10.95 -19.66
C PRO A 264 18.98 9.66 -20.02
N ALA A 265 19.06 8.62 -19.17
CA ALA A 265 18.38 7.35 -19.45
C ALA A 265 16.85 7.48 -19.47
N GLY A 266 16.29 8.24 -18.53
CA GLY A 266 14.84 8.50 -18.50
C GLY A 266 14.37 9.30 -19.71
N TRP A 267 15.17 10.27 -20.15
CA TRP A 267 14.92 11.07 -21.35
C TRP A 267 14.94 10.23 -22.61
N TYR A 268 16.03 9.50 -22.89
CA TYR A 268 16.14 8.72 -24.13
C TYR A 268 15.09 7.61 -24.21
N THR A 269 14.85 6.88 -23.11
CA THR A 269 13.82 5.84 -23.06
C THR A 269 12.43 6.43 -23.34
N SER A 270 12.05 7.52 -22.65
CA SER A 270 10.74 8.15 -22.85
C SER A 270 10.58 8.75 -24.24
N ARG A 271 11.63 9.38 -24.77
CA ARG A 271 11.69 9.97 -26.12
C ARG A 271 11.46 8.90 -27.18
N ASP A 272 12.15 7.77 -27.07
CA ASP A 272 12.08 6.72 -28.07
C ASP A 272 10.71 6.00 -28.02
N VAL A 273 10.15 5.76 -26.83
CA VAL A 273 8.77 5.29 -26.67
C VAL A 273 7.77 6.28 -27.28
N ALA A 274 7.90 7.59 -27.01
CA ALA A 274 7.02 8.61 -27.57
C ALA A 274 7.05 8.63 -29.10
N ARG A 275 8.25 8.58 -29.69
CA ARG A 275 8.45 8.58 -31.16
C ARG A 275 7.81 7.36 -31.81
N MET A 276 7.97 6.18 -31.23
CA MET A 276 7.38 4.93 -31.74
C MET A 276 5.85 4.96 -31.61
N ARG A 277 5.32 5.26 -30.42
CA ARG A 277 3.86 5.34 -30.19
C ARG A 277 3.16 6.39 -31.05
N ARG A 278 3.83 7.50 -31.42
CA ARG A 278 3.27 8.47 -32.37
C ARG A 278 3.12 7.91 -33.77
N LYS A 279 4.11 7.15 -34.24
CA LYS A 279 4.05 6.49 -35.56
C LYS A 279 2.94 5.45 -35.61
N GLU A 280 2.66 4.80 -34.49
CA GLU A 280 1.61 3.77 -34.36
C GLU A 280 0.22 4.33 -34.00
N GLY A 281 0.12 5.62 -33.66
CA GLY A 281 -1.14 6.24 -33.24
C GLY A 281 -1.59 5.91 -31.81
N THR A 282 -0.70 5.38 -30.97
CA THR A 282 -0.95 4.97 -29.57
C THR A 282 -0.37 5.94 -28.54
N TYR A 283 0.12 7.10 -28.99
CA TYR A 283 0.76 8.10 -28.13
C TYR A 283 -0.22 8.77 -27.16
N ASP A 284 0.07 8.65 -25.87
CA ASP A 284 -0.61 9.37 -24.79
C ASP A 284 0.43 10.11 -23.94
N PRO A 285 0.44 11.46 -23.92
CA PRO A 285 1.39 12.24 -23.12
C PRO A 285 1.21 12.07 -21.61
N SER A 286 0.03 11.60 -21.13
CA SER A 286 -0.20 11.32 -19.71
C SER A 286 0.54 10.06 -19.23
N LYS A 287 0.98 9.20 -20.17
CA LYS A 287 1.73 7.96 -19.88
C LYS A 287 3.23 8.15 -19.82
N LEU A 288 3.73 9.35 -20.11
CA LEU A 288 5.16 9.68 -20.07
C LEU A 288 5.34 10.89 -19.17
N MET A 289 5.72 10.65 -17.91
CA MET A 289 5.85 11.68 -16.88
C MET A 289 7.31 12.03 -16.63
N ILE A 290 7.64 13.32 -16.70
CA ILE A 290 8.99 13.82 -16.45
C ILE A 290 8.91 14.81 -15.28
N HIS A 291 9.45 14.41 -14.15
CA HIS A 291 9.43 15.20 -12.92
C HIS A 291 10.68 16.07 -12.81
N PHE A 292 10.47 17.34 -12.50
CA PHE A 292 11.52 18.32 -12.30
C PHE A 292 11.51 18.80 -10.86
N ARG A 293 12.69 18.79 -10.24
CA ARG A 293 12.91 19.38 -8.91
C ARG A 293 12.89 20.90 -8.98
N GLY A 294 12.67 21.53 -7.84
CA GLY A 294 12.82 22.97 -7.69
C GLY A 294 14.25 23.38 -8.02
N LYS A 295 14.40 24.40 -8.86
CA LYS A 295 15.66 25.08 -9.14
C LYS A 295 15.39 26.57 -9.20
N ASP A 296 16.38 27.37 -8.81
CA ASP A 296 16.35 28.83 -8.96
C ASP A 296 16.52 29.31 -10.42
N GLU A 297 16.60 28.37 -11.36
CA GLU A 297 16.73 28.61 -12.79
C GLU A 297 15.43 28.24 -13.52
N PRO A 298 15.04 29.00 -14.55
CA PRO A 298 13.88 28.67 -15.36
C PRO A 298 14.05 27.28 -16.00
N PRO A 299 12.96 26.49 -16.09
CA PRO A 299 13.04 25.15 -16.61
C PRO A 299 13.48 25.17 -18.08
N VAL A 300 14.51 24.38 -18.40
CA VAL A 300 14.97 24.20 -19.77
C VAL A 300 13.84 23.54 -20.57
N VAL A 301 13.39 24.22 -21.62
CA VAL A 301 12.38 23.68 -22.54
C VAL A 301 13.00 22.47 -23.24
N PRO A 302 12.44 21.25 -23.08
CA PRO A 302 12.99 20.09 -23.75
C PRO A 302 12.92 20.27 -25.28
N PRO A 303 13.91 19.76 -26.03
CA PRO A 303 13.98 19.97 -27.48
C PRO A 303 12.82 19.32 -28.24
N GLU A 304 12.14 18.35 -27.61
CA GLU A 304 10.97 17.68 -28.14
C GLU A 304 9.93 17.55 -27.02
N ARG A 305 8.64 17.77 -27.32
CA ARG A 305 7.57 17.47 -26.36
C ARG A 305 7.44 15.96 -26.24
N VAL A 306 8.06 15.34 -25.25
CA VAL A 306 8.00 13.87 -25.07
C VAL A 306 6.76 13.43 -24.30
N GLY A 307 6.41 14.14 -23.22
CA GLY A 307 5.30 13.78 -22.34
C GLY A 307 4.85 14.94 -21.46
N THR A 308 4.34 14.62 -20.28
CA THR A 308 3.87 15.59 -19.28
C THR A 308 5.02 15.97 -18.34
N SER A 309 5.37 17.26 -18.32
CA SER A 309 6.35 17.82 -17.38
C SER A 309 5.67 18.21 -16.07
N ILE A 310 6.18 17.69 -14.95
CA ILE A 310 5.65 17.94 -13.61
C ILE A 310 6.73 18.68 -12.81
N TYR A 311 6.46 19.93 -12.47
CA TYR A 311 7.36 20.77 -11.67
C TYR A 311 6.97 20.70 -10.21
N SER A 312 7.97 20.58 -9.33
CA SER A 312 7.79 20.55 -7.89
C SER A 312 8.82 21.44 -7.22
N ASP A 313 8.52 21.93 -6.01
CA ASP A 313 9.48 22.65 -5.17
C ASP A 313 10.27 21.70 -4.24
N LEU A 314 10.08 20.39 -4.41
CA LEU A 314 10.68 19.38 -3.55
C LEU A 314 12.19 19.25 -3.80
N PRO A 315 13.00 19.12 -2.73
CA PRO A 315 14.38 18.66 -2.85
C PRO A 315 14.46 17.30 -3.54
N ARG A 316 15.62 16.98 -4.15
CA ARG A 316 15.77 15.75 -4.96
C ARG A 316 15.33 14.48 -4.21
N LYS A 317 15.75 14.30 -2.97
CA LYS A 317 15.43 13.09 -2.20
C LYS A 317 13.92 12.94 -2.04
N GLU A 318 13.24 13.99 -1.56
CA GLU A 318 11.79 14.01 -1.37
C GLU A 318 11.03 13.80 -2.69
N LEU A 319 11.48 14.44 -3.77
CA LEU A 319 10.90 14.25 -5.09
C LEU A 319 11.03 12.80 -5.58
N VAL A 320 12.23 12.21 -5.54
CA VAL A 320 12.39 10.81 -5.98
C VAL A 320 11.51 9.91 -5.14
N THR A 321 11.54 10.07 -3.82
CA THR A 321 10.81 9.19 -2.93
C THR A 321 9.30 9.27 -3.11
N SER A 322 8.77 10.47 -3.39
CA SER A 322 7.34 10.65 -3.67
C SER A 322 6.94 10.01 -5.00
N VAL A 323 7.76 10.12 -6.05
CA VAL A 323 7.50 9.43 -7.33
C VAL A 323 7.58 7.91 -7.17
N LEU A 324 8.55 7.41 -6.39
CA LEU A 324 8.71 5.97 -6.14
C LEU A 324 7.56 5.38 -5.31
N ASP A 325 6.91 6.16 -4.45
CA ASP A 325 5.75 5.70 -3.69
C ASP A 325 4.56 5.33 -4.62
N ASP A 326 4.53 5.89 -5.83
CA ASP A 326 3.57 5.55 -6.91
C ASP A 326 4.12 4.53 -7.92
N CYS A 327 5.31 3.98 -7.73
CA CYS A 327 5.93 3.04 -8.68
C CYS A 327 5.86 1.58 -8.22
N ARG A 328 5.65 0.68 -9.18
CA ARG A 328 5.79 -0.78 -8.97
C ARG A 328 7.21 -1.26 -9.28
N ALA A 329 7.87 -0.61 -10.23
CA ALA A 329 9.22 -0.96 -10.65
C ALA A 329 10.10 0.27 -10.89
N LEU A 330 11.40 0.08 -10.70
CA LEU A 330 12.47 0.94 -11.13
C LEU A 330 13.37 0.14 -12.08
N VAL A 331 13.65 0.69 -13.26
CA VAL A 331 14.71 0.21 -14.15
C VAL A 331 15.92 1.14 -14.04
N ALA A 332 17.06 0.55 -13.72
CA ALA A 332 18.34 1.25 -13.63
C ALA A 332 19.20 0.94 -14.86
N ILE A 333 19.63 1.96 -15.59
CA ILE A 333 20.51 1.83 -16.76
C ILE A 333 21.85 2.48 -16.44
N ARG A 334 22.89 1.66 -16.27
CA ARG A 334 24.22 2.11 -15.86
C ARG A 334 24.19 2.87 -14.53
N GLY A 335 24.36 4.19 -14.57
CA GLY A 335 24.20 5.05 -13.40
C GLY A 335 25.46 5.19 -12.53
N GLY A 336 25.57 6.34 -11.86
CA GLY A 336 26.59 6.62 -10.84
C GLY A 336 26.01 6.62 -9.43
N ALA A 337 26.65 7.34 -8.50
CA ALA A 337 26.24 7.42 -7.09
C ALA A 337 24.76 7.83 -6.91
N ARG A 338 24.30 8.82 -7.69
CA ARG A 338 22.90 9.26 -7.66
C ARG A 338 21.92 8.14 -8.04
N THR A 339 22.23 7.33 -9.05
CA THR A 339 21.40 6.17 -9.43
C THR A 339 21.45 5.09 -8.36
N ALA A 340 22.60 4.87 -7.72
CA ALA A 340 22.72 3.93 -6.60
C ALA A 340 21.84 4.34 -5.40
N GLU A 341 21.76 5.63 -5.08
CA GLU A 341 20.83 6.14 -4.07
C GLU A 341 19.37 5.88 -4.44
N GLU A 342 18.99 6.09 -5.70
CA GLU A 342 17.62 5.85 -6.19
C GLU A 342 17.25 4.37 -6.13
N ILE A 343 18.19 3.48 -6.45
CA ILE A 343 18.06 2.03 -6.26
C ILE A 343 17.82 1.69 -4.80
N GLY A 344 18.60 2.28 -3.87
CA GLY A 344 18.41 2.08 -2.44
C GLY A 344 17.03 2.53 -1.96
N TRP A 345 16.61 3.74 -2.35
CA TRP A 345 15.30 4.27 -1.98
C TRP A 345 14.13 3.47 -2.56
N ALA A 346 14.31 2.87 -3.73
CA ALA A 346 13.34 1.96 -4.34
C ALA A 346 13.24 0.66 -3.55
N ALA A 347 14.37 0.04 -3.20
CA ALA A 347 14.41 -1.17 -2.39
C ALA A 347 13.75 -0.98 -1.01
N ASP A 348 14.05 0.13 -0.32
CA ASP A 348 13.44 0.50 0.97
C ASP A 348 11.89 0.62 0.89
N ARG A 349 11.37 0.92 -0.30
CA ARG A 349 9.92 1.08 -0.58
C ARG A 349 9.27 -0.15 -1.19
N ARG A 350 10.00 -1.27 -1.25
CA ARG A 350 9.59 -2.51 -1.92
C ARG A 350 9.26 -2.32 -3.41
N VAL A 351 9.80 -1.28 -4.05
CA VAL A 351 9.71 -1.09 -5.51
C VAL A 351 10.67 -2.09 -6.16
N ALA A 352 10.21 -2.84 -7.15
CA ALA A 352 11.06 -3.82 -7.83
C ALA A 352 12.21 -3.14 -8.56
N VAL A 353 13.46 -3.49 -8.24
CA VAL A 353 14.65 -2.94 -8.91
C VAL A 353 15.10 -3.90 -10.02
N ILE A 354 15.13 -3.40 -11.25
CA ILE A 354 15.48 -4.16 -12.46
C ILE A 354 16.72 -3.51 -13.08
N PRO A 355 17.92 -4.02 -12.80
CA PRO A 355 19.16 -3.46 -13.32
C PRO A 355 19.43 -3.91 -14.76
N ILE A 356 19.67 -2.98 -15.69
CA ILE A 356 20.31 -3.28 -16.98
C ILE A 356 21.81 -3.42 -16.72
N ALA A 357 22.22 -4.58 -16.22
CA ALA A 357 23.55 -4.83 -15.67
C ALA A 357 24.66 -4.73 -16.73
N ALA A 358 24.38 -5.14 -17.96
CA ALA A 358 25.33 -5.06 -19.07
C ALA A 358 25.71 -3.61 -19.44
N ALA A 359 24.90 -2.62 -19.05
CA ALA A 359 25.23 -1.20 -19.23
C ALA A 359 26.32 -0.70 -18.25
N GLY A 360 26.67 -1.49 -17.22
CA GLY A 360 27.70 -1.19 -16.23
C GLY A 360 27.20 -0.38 -15.02
N GLY A 361 28.09 0.29 -14.30
CA GLY A 361 27.75 1.26 -13.25
C GLY A 361 26.93 0.70 -12.08
N ALA A 362 26.13 1.56 -11.45
CA ALA A 362 25.29 1.20 -10.31
C ALA A 362 24.32 0.04 -10.59
N ALA A 363 23.83 -0.08 -11.83
CA ALA A 363 23.00 -1.20 -12.26
C ALA A 363 23.77 -2.53 -12.18
N ARG A 364 25.01 -2.56 -12.69
CA ARG A 364 25.90 -3.73 -12.61
C ARG A 364 26.21 -4.08 -11.15
N ASP A 365 26.56 -3.09 -10.34
CA ASP A 365 26.90 -3.29 -8.93
C ASP A 365 25.73 -3.92 -8.16
N TYR A 366 24.50 -3.43 -8.37
CA TYR A 366 23.29 -4.00 -7.76
C TYR A 366 23.02 -5.42 -8.23
N TRP A 367 23.17 -5.70 -9.54
CA TRP A 367 23.00 -7.04 -10.10
C TRP A 367 24.01 -8.03 -9.51
N GLU A 368 25.29 -7.67 -9.43
CA GLU A 368 26.35 -8.52 -8.88
C GLU A 368 26.07 -8.86 -7.40
N ALA A 369 25.66 -7.86 -6.61
CA ALA A 369 25.34 -8.04 -5.20
C ALA A 369 24.16 -9.02 -4.97
N HIS A 370 23.23 -9.12 -5.92
CA HIS A 370 22.05 -9.98 -5.83
C HIS A 370 22.10 -11.18 -6.78
N ARG A 371 23.23 -11.43 -7.44
CA ARG A 371 23.34 -12.46 -8.48
C ARG A 371 22.98 -13.85 -7.95
N GLY A 372 23.54 -14.22 -6.79
CA GLY A 372 23.34 -15.55 -6.20
C GLY A 372 21.95 -15.76 -5.59
N ASN A 373 21.23 -14.68 -5.28
CA ASN A 373 19.86 -14.74 -4.78
C ASN A 373 19.07 -13.52 -5.28
N PRO A 374 18.52 -13.59 -6.50
CA PRO A 374 17.76 -12.50 -7.08
C PRO A 374 16.60 -12.06 -6.16
N PRO A 375 16.35 -10.75 -6.01
CA PRO A 375 15.27 -10.26 -5.16
C PRO A 375 13.91 -10.70 -5.71
N THR A 376 12.91 -10.79 -4.86
CA THR A 376 11.53 -11.01 -5.33
C THR A 376 11.03 -9.78 -6.08
N ILE A 377 10.29 -10.01 -7.17
CA ILE A 377 9.71 -8.96 -8.00
C ILE A 377 8.20 -9.10 -7.97
N GLY A 378 7.50 -8.04 -7.55
CA GLY A 378 6.04 -8.07 -7.37
C GLY A 378 5.59 -9.16 -6.38
N SER A 379 6.37 -9.39 -5.31
CA SER A 379 6.14 -10.46 -4.32
C SER A 379 6.20 -11.88 -4.89
N ARG A 380 6.80 -12.07 -6.07
CA ARG A 380 7.01 -13.37 -6.72
C ARG A 380 8.50 -13.66 -6.83
N ALA A 381 8.87 -14.93 -6.76
CA ALA A 381 10.25 -15.35 -6.98
C ALA A 381 10.72 -14.92 -8.37
N THR A 382 11.98 -14.50 -8.47
CA THR A 382 12.58 -14.10 -9.74
C THR A 382 13.30 -15.30 -10.33
N GLU A 383 12.97 -15.64 -11.58
CA GLU A 383 13.65 -16.72 -12.28
C GLU A 383 15.13 -16.36 -12.50
N HIS A 384 16.03 -17.18 -11.97
CA HIS A 384 17.47 -16.93 -12.03
C HIS A 384 17.99 -16.79 -13.47
N ALA A 385 17.47 -17.57 -14.43
CA ALA A 385 17.87 -17.46 -15.83
C ALA A 385 17.47 -16.11 -16.44
N THR A 386 16.30 -15.57 -16.07
CA THR A 386 15.87 -14.24 -16.48
C THR A 386 16.71 -13.14 -15.83
N TRP A 387 17.06 -13.31 -14.55
CA TRP A 387 17.98 -12.38 -13.87
C TRP A 387 19.38 -12.35 -14.50
N GLU A 388 19.95 -13.50 -14.88
CA GLU A 388 21.26 -13.55 -15.54
C GLU A 388 21.28 -12.84 -16.89
N ARG A 389 20.18 -12.95 -17.66
CA ARG A 389 20.04 -12.27 -18.96
C ARG A 389 20.02 -10.74 -18.88
N LEU A 390 19.87 -10.15 -17.68
CA LEU A 390 20.05 -8.70 -17.50
C LEU A 390 21.48 -8.23 -17.75
N ASN A 391 22.42 -9.17 -17.79
CA ASN A 391 23.82 -8.93 -18.11
C ASN A 391 24.24 -9.45 -19.50
N ASP A 392 23.29 -9.68 -20.40
CA ASP A 392 23.64 -10.07 -21.76
C ASP A 392 24.26 -8.89 -22.53
N ALA A 393 25.28 -9.15 -23.34
CA ALA A 393 25.93 -8.11 -24.14
C ALA A 393 25.03 -7.57 -25.25
N ASP A 394 24.01 -8.32 -25.68
CA ASP A 394 22.99 -7.86 -26.62
C ASP A 394 21.91 -7.03 -25.88
N PRO A 395 21.77 -5.72 -26.21
CA PRO A 395 20.73 -4.88 -25.63
C PRO A 395 19.31 -5.43 -25.80
N THR A 396 19.04 -6.15 -26.88
CA THR A 396 17.72 -6.73 -27.16
C THR A 396 17.39 -7.87 -26.21
N ILE A 397 18.37 -8.75 -25.94
CA ILE A 397 18.19 -9.87 -25.01
C ILE A 397 17.97 -9.33 -23.59
N THR A 398 18.80 -8.37 -23.19
CA THR A 398 18.70 -7.71 -21.89
C THR A 398 17.37 -6.96 -21.73
N ALA A 399 16.92 -6.22 -22.75
CA ALA A 399 15.64 -5.52 -22.73
C ALA A 399 14.45 -6.47 -22.61
N ARG A 400 14.46 -7.63 -23.30
CA ARG A 400 13.41 -8.66 -23.17
C ARG A 400 13.39 -9.28 -21.78
N ALA A 401 14.55 -9.54 -21.19
CA ALA A 401 14.64 -10.03 -19.82
C ALA A 401 14.08 -8.99 -18.83
N ALA A 402 14.50 -7.72 -18.97
CA ALA A 402 13.97 -6.62 -18.18
C ALA A 402 12.45 -6.50 -18.32
N LYS A 403 11.93 -6.52 -19.55
CA LYS A 403 10.49 -6.49 -19.85
C LYS A 403 9.72 -7.61 -19.15
N SER A 404 10.23 -8.84 -19.14
CA SER A 404 9.61 -9.96 -18.43
C SER A 404 9.49 -9.68 -16.92
N LEU A 405 10.54 -9.14 -16.32
CA LEU A 405 10.53 -8.75 -14.91
C LEU A 405 9.64 -7.53 -14.63
N ILE A 406 9.57 -6.57 -15.54
CA ILE A 406 8.64 -5.43 -15.42
C ILE A 406 7.20 -5.94 -15.47
N LYS A 407 6.84 -6.85 -16.40
CA LYS A 407 5.51 -7.49 -16.41
C LYS A 407 5.20 -8.17 -15.09
N GLN A 408 6.21 -8.85 -14.53
CA GLN A 408 6.08 -9.47 -13.21
C GLN A 408 5.79 -8.42 -12.11
N ALA A 409 6.48 -7.28 -12.12
CA ALA A 409 6.22 -6.18 -11.20
C ALA A 409 4.86 -5.50 -11.43
N MET A 410 4.36 -5.51 -12.66
CA MET A 410 3.05 -4.95 -13.04
C MET A 410 1.87 -5.89 -12.76
N TYR A 411 2.11 -7.07 -12.19
CA TYR A 411 1.09 -8.09 -11.93
C TYR A 411 0.37 -8.59 -13.20
N GLU A 412 1.08 -8.55 -14.32
CA GLU A 412 0.60 -9.11 -15.58
C GLU A 412 1.13 -10.54 -15.75
N SER A 413 0.32 -11.38 -16.41
CA SER A 413 0.64 -12.76 -16.78
C SER A 413 1.43 -12.83 -18.07
#